data_AF-A0A1I4D9R6-F1
#
_entry.id   AF-A0A1I4D9R6-F1
#
_cell.length_a   1.000
_cell.length_b   1.000
_cell.length_c   1.000
_cell.angle_alpha   90.00
_cell.angle_beta   90.00
_cell.angle_gamma   90.00
#
_symmetry.space_group_name_H-M   'P 1'
#
loop_
_entity.id
_entity.type
_entity.pdbx_description
1 polymer ?
#
loop_
_entity_poly.entity_id
_entity_poly.type
_entity_poly.pdbx_seq_one_letter_code
_entity_poly.pdbx_strand_id
1 'polypeptide(L)' 'MRNGTYGALRWFAGVLKAERVPGLDVPGIDFVAIAKGYGLEAVRVDADEAFAAAFARALKAGRPSLIEVATAWPAP' A
#
# COMPACT_ATOMS: atom_id res chain seq x y z
N MET A 1 -2.70 -1.05 -0.78
CA MET A 1 -2.16 0.08 -1.57
C MET A 1 -1.08 0.75 -0.74
N ARG A 2 0.15 0.77 -1.24
CA ARG A 2 1.31 1.34 -0.58
C ARG A 2 1.74 2.57 -1.37
N ASN A 3 1.39 3.74 -0.84
CA ASN A 3 1.79 5.05 -1.34
C ASN A 3 2.86 5.71 -0.44
N GLY A 4 3.26 5.07 0.66
CA GLY A 4 4.34 5.55 1.54
C GLY A 4 4.00 6.80 2.35
N THR A 5 2.76 7.27 2.31
CA THR A 5 2.31 8.50 2.99
C THR A 5 0.84 8.42 3.38
N TYR A 6 0.43 9.19 4.38
CA TYR A 6 -0.97 9.50 4.63
C TYR A 6 -1.51 10.49 3.59
N GLY A 7 -1.79 9.99 2.37
CA GLY A 7 -2.22 10.83 1.24
C GLY A 7 -3.43 11.72 1.55
N ALA A 8 -4.42 11.22 2.30
CA ALA A 8 -5.59 12.00 2.70
C ALA A 8 -5.23 13.15 3.66
N LEU A 9 -4.36 12.90 4.64
CA LEU A 9 -3.90 13.94 5.59
C LEU A 9 -3.05 15.00 4.89
N ARG A 10 -2.21 14.59 3.91
CA ARG A 10 -1.46 15.53 3.05
C ARG A 10 -2.39 16.41 2.22
N TRP A 11 -3.44 15.85 1.62
CA TRP A 11 -4.44 16.63 0.87
C TRP A 11 -5.15 17.66 1.77
N PHE A 12 -5.56 17.25 2.98
CA PHE A 12 -6.17 18.16 3.96
C PHE A 12 -5.22 19.27 4.43
N ALA A 13 -3.93 18.98 4.61
CA ALA A 13 -2.92 19.99 4.94
C ALA A 13 -2.82 21.07 3.84
N GLY A 14 -2.94 20.67 2.57
CA GLY A 14 -3.01 21.59 1.43
C GLY A 14 -4.24 22.50 1.47
N VAL A 15 -5.41 21.95 1.78
CA VAL A 15 -6.66 22.72 1.94
C VAL A 15 -6.56 23.73 3.09
N LEU A 16 -5.96 23.33 4.20
CA LEU A 16 -5.83 24.15 5.41
C LEU A 16 -4.66 25.16 5.37
N LYS A 17 -3.87 25.17 4.29
CA LYS A 17 -2.61 25.93 4.17
C LYS A 17 -1.68 25.67 5.36
N ALA A 18 -1.73 24.45 5.90
CA ALA A 18 -0.89 24.02 7.00
C ALA A 18 0.45 23.56 6.43
N GLU A 19 1.44 24.43 6.46
CA GLU A 19 2.79 24.11 6.03
C GLU A 19 3.53 23.27 7.09
N ARG A 20 4.40 22.36 6.64
CA ARG A 20 5.33 21.58 7.48
C ARG A 20 4.67 20.72 8.56
N VAL A 21 3.52 20.11 8.28
CA VAL A 21 2.90 19.13 9.20
C VAL A 21 3.82 17.90 9.33
N PRO A 22 4.37 17.61 10.53
CA PRO A 22 5.23 16.45 10.75
C PRO A 22 4.41 15.14 10.81
N GLY A 23 5.03 14.00 10.52
CA GLY A 23 4.43 12.67 10.71
C GLY A 23 3.52 12.18 9.58
N LEU A 24 3.57 12.81 8.40
CA LEU A 24 2.73 12.44 7.25
C LEU A 24 3.32 11.33 6.38
N ASP A 25 4.60 11.03 6.54
CA ASP A 25 5.31 10.03 5.75
C ASP A 25 5.46 8.75 6.59
N VAL A 26 5.17 7.61 5.97
CA VAL A 26 5.21 6.29 6.63
C VAL A 26 6.11 5.34 5.83
N PRO A 27 7.44 5.58 5.87
CA PRO A 27 8.39 4.70 5.21
C PRO A 27 8.61 3.40 6.00
N GLY A 28 9.13 2.37 5.32
CA GLY A 28 9.70 1.19 5.99
C GLY A 28 8.73 0.09 6.42
N ILE A 29 7.43 0.20 6.14
CA ILE A 29 6.49 -0.90 6.41
C ILE A 29 6.58 -1.94 5.28
N ASP A 30 6.90 -3.18 5.66
CA ASP A 30 6.81 -4.38 4.82
C ASP A 30 5.51 -5.13 5.13
N PHE A 31 4.48 -4.90 4.32
CA PHE A 31 3.17 -5.53 4.53
C PHE A 31 3.18 -7.02 4.20
N VAL A 32 4.08 -7.45 3.32
CA VAL A 32 4.26 -8.87 2.98
C VAL A 32 4.81 -9.63 4.18
N ALA A 33 5.83 -9.08 4.86
CA ALA A 33 6.39 -9.69 6.06
C ALA A 33 5.36 -9.79 7.19
N ILE A 34 4.58 -8.73 7.41
CA ILE A 34 3.51 -8.71 8.42
C ILE A 34 2.46 -9.79 8.13
N ALA A 35 1.95 -9.87 6.90
CA ALA A 35 0.95 -10.85 6.53
C ALA A 35 1.46 -12.30 6.64
N LYS A 36 2.71 -12.55 6.24
CA LYS A 36 3.36 -13.85 6.45
C LYS A 36 3.49 -14.21 7.93
N GLY A 37 3.80 -13.23 8.79
CA GLY A 37 3.86 -13.42 10.24
C GLY A 37 2.52 -13.83 10.86
N TYR A 38 1.41 -13.40 10.27
CA TYR A 38 0.06 -13.83 10.65
C TYR A 38 -0.42 -15.12 9.95
N GLY A 39 0.44 -15.77 9.15
CA GLY A 39 0.10 -16.99 8.42
C GLY A 39 -0.71 -16.77 7.14
N LEU A 40 -0.85 -15.53 6.67
CA LEU A 40 -1.51 -15.22 5.40
C LEU A 40 -0.54 -15.40 4.22
N GLU A 41 -1.11 -15.75 3.07
CA GLU A 41 -0.37 -15.65 1.82
C GLU A 41 -0.23 -14.19 1.42
N ALA A 42 0.97 -13.76 1.06
CA ALA A 42 1.21 -12.35 0.74
C ALA A 42 2.19 -12.18 -0.43
N VAL A 43 1.86 -11.22 -1.30
CA VAL A 43 2.59 -10.92 -2.54
C VAL A 43 2.66 -9.40 -2.72
N ARG A 44 3.81 -8.89 -3.17
CA ARG A 44 3.98 -7.52 -3.64
C ARG A 44 3.84 -7.48 -5.15
N VAL A 45 3.11 -6.48 -5.66
CA VAL A 45 2.98 -6.19 -7.09
C VAL A 45 3.34 -4.74 -7.37
N ASP A 46 4.08 -4.55 -8.44
CA ASP A 46 4.68 -3.30 -8.90
C ASP A 46 4.24 -2.92 -10.33
N ALA A 47 3.44 -3.76 -10.97
CA ALA A 47 2.85 -3.52 -12.30
C ALA A 47 1.38 -3.95 -12.35
N ASP A 48 0.62 -3.32 -13.25
CA ASP A 48 -0.82 -3.54 -13.40
C ASP A 48 -1.13 -4.97 -13.87
N GLU A 49 -0.33 -5.52 -14.78
CA GLU A 49 -0.47 -6.89 -15.28
C GLU A 49 -0.21 -7.92 -14.16
N ALA A 50 0.77 -7.64 -13.31
CA ALA A 50 1.09 -8.47 -12.15
C ALA A 50 -0.03 -8.46 -11.11
N PHE A 51 -0.73 -7.32 -10.95
CA PHE A 51 -1.90 -7.23 -10.08
C PHE A 51 -3.04 -8.12 -10.55
N ALA A 52 -3.40 -8.09 -11.83
CA ALA A 52 -4.49 -8.91 -12.36
C ALA A 52 -4.25 -10.42 -12.13
N ALA A 53 -3.01 -10.87 -12.38
CA ALA A 53 -2.61 -12.26 -12.13
C ALA A 53 -2.63 -12.61 -10.63
N ALA A 54 -2.09 -11.75 -9.77
CA ALA A 54 -2.07 -11.95 -8.32
C ALA A 54 -3.49 -11.98 -7.73
N PHE A 55 -4.37 -11.10 -8.21
CA PHE A 55 -5.77 -11.02 -7.80
C PHE A 55 -6.56 -12.28 -8.20
N ALA A 56 -6.38 -12.76 -9.44
CA ALA A 56 -6.99 -14.01 -9.88
C ALA A 56 -6.53 -15.22 -9.06
N ARG A 57 -5.25 -15.27 -8.65
CA ARG A 57 -4.73 -16.31 -7.75
C ARG A 57 -5.33 -16.21 -6.36
N ALA A 58 -5.41 -15.00 -5.79
CA ALA A 58 -5.97 -14.75 -4.47
C ALA A 58 -7.44 -15.20 -4.38
N LEU A 59 -8.27 -14.91 -5.39
CA LEU A 59 -9.66 -15.35 -5.44
C LEU A 59 -9.82 -16.87 -5.47
N LYS A 60 -8.90 -17.58 -6.14
CA LYS A 60 -8.91 -19.04 -6.23
C LYS A 60 -8.31 -19.74 -5.01
N ALA A 61 -7.57 -19.02 -4.16
CA ALA A 61 -6.82 -19.61 -3.05
C ALA A 61 -7.70 -20.15 -1.92
N GLY A 62 -8.95 -19.69 -1.82
CA GLY A 62 -9.90 -20.15 -0.78
C GLY A 62 -9.49 -19.80 0.65
N ARG A 63 -8.53 -18.89 0.82
CA ARG A 63 -7.97 -18.46 2.10
C ARG A 63 -7.65 -16.97 2.10
N PRO A 64 -7.54 -16.32 3.27
CA PRO A 64 -7.12 -14.93 3.37
C PRO A 64 -5.76 -14.71 2.70
N SER A 65 -5.67 -13.69 1.87
CA SER A 65 -4.43 -13.30 1.17
C SER A 65 -4.27 -11.79 1.15
N LEU A 66 -3.03 -11.33 1.14
CA LEU A 66 -2.65 -9.93 1.08
C LEU A 66 -1.92 -9.64 -0.23
N ILE A 67 -2.37 -8.62 -0.96
CA ILE A 67 -1.68 -8.09 -2.14
C ILE A 67 -1.22 -6.68 -1.84
N GLU A 68 0.09 -6.49 -1.71
CA GLU A 68 0.71 -5.18 -1.55
C GLU A 68 0.92 -4.56 -2.93
N VAL A 69 0.06 -3.61 -3.30
CA VAL A 69 0.17 -2.85 -4.57
C VAL A 69 0.98 -1.58 -4.34
N ALA A 70 2.10 -1.43 -5.06
CA ALA A 70 2.83 -0.17 -5.13
C ALA A 70 2.05 0.80 -6.02
N THR A 71 1.54 1.88 -5.43
CA THR A 71 0.76 2.89 -6.16
C THR A 71 1.60 4.14 -6.32
N ALA A 72 1.56 4.74 -7.51
CA ALA A 72 2.25 5.99 -7.77
C ALA A 72 1.84 7.06 -6.75
N TRP A 73 2.84 7.60 -6.06
CA TRP A 73 2.70 8.88 -5.39
C TRP A 73 3.36 9.91 -6.30
N PRO A 74 2.66 10.99 -6.71
CA PRO A 74 3.35 12.13 -7.28
C PRO A 74 4.17 12.72 -6.14
N ALA A 75 5.46 12.38 -6.09
CA ALA A 75 6.42 13.14 -5.32
C ALA A 75 6.32 14.60 -5.78
N PRO A 76 6.34 15.58 -4.87
CA PRO A 76 6.38 17.00 -5.24
C PRO A 76 7.61 17.32 -6.09
#